data_AF-A0A7W6J9D7-F1
#
_entry.id   AF-A0A7W6J9D7-F1
#
_cell.length_a   1.000
_cell.length_b   1.000
_cell.length_c   1.000
_cell.angle_alpha   90.00
_cell.angle_beta   90.00
_cell.angle_gamma   90.00
#
_symmetry.space_group_name_H-M   'P 1'
#
loop_
_entity.id
_entity.type
_entity.pdbx_description
1 polymer ?
#
loop_
_entity_poly.entity_id
_entity_poly.type
_entity_poly.pdbx_seq_one_letter_code
_entity_poly.pdbx_strand_id
1 'polypeptide(L)' 'MSSFDNADALLQRGLKLSHLRLLEALSESSQISDAARRLGIAQPAASRLLGEIERIVGRPVHERTGRACC' A
#
# COMPACT_ATOMS: atom_id res chain seq x y z
N MET A 1 17.24 7.88 -18.27
CA MET A 1 16.84 9.00 -17.39
C MET A 1 15.33 9.20 -17.50
N SER A 2 14.53 8.29 -16.93
CA SER A 2 13.06 8.22 -17.18
C SER A 2 12.27 7.57 -16.03
N SER A 3 12.90 7.39 -14.86
CA SER A 3 12.28 6.75 -13.69
C SER A 3 11.67 7.77 -12.71
N PHE A 4 12.16 9.01 -12.70
CA PHE A 4 11.68 10.07 -11.79
C PHE A 4 10.34 10.71 -12.23
N ASP A 5 10.00 10.71 -13.53
CA ASP A 5 8.71 11.21 -14.01
C ASP A 5 7.52 10.43 -13.45
N ASN A 6 7.70 9.11 -13.26
CA ASN A 6 6.69 8.29 -12.60
C ASN A 6 6.57 8.68 -11.13
N ALA A 7 7.68 8.90 -10.41
CA ALA A 7 7.62 9.33 -9.01
C ALA A 7 6.84 10.65 -8.86
N ASP A 8 7.06 11.61 -9.75
CA ASP A 8 6.32 12.88 -9.74
C ASP A 8 4.82 12.68 -10.05
N ALA A 9 4.49 11.84 -11.04
CA ALA A 9 3.10 11.48 -11.34
C ALA A 9 2.40 10.75 -10.18
N LEU A 10 3.14 9.93 -9.42
CA LEU A 10 2.64 9.27 -8.21
C LEU A 10 2.36 10.28 -7.10
N LEU A 11 3.28 11.24 -6.87
CA LEU A 11 3.11 12.33 -5.90
C LEU A 11 1.91 13.21 -6.26
N GLN A 12 1.76 13.58 -7.54
CA GLN A 12 0.63 14.37 -8.04
C GLN A 12 -0.72 13.63 -7.92
N ARG A 13 -0.71 12.29 -7.99
CA ARG A 13 -1.89 11.44 -7.77
C ARG A 13 -2.26 11.26 -6.29
N GLY A 14 -1.55 11.91 -5.38
CA GLY A 14 -1.84 11.87 -3.94
C GLY A 14 -1.09 10.79 -3.17
N LEU A 15 0.01 10.25 -3.73
CA LEU A 15 0.87 9.31 -3.02
C LEU A 15 1.62 10.02 -1.89
N LYS A 16 1.00 10.05 -0.70
CA LYS A 16 1.58 10.59 0.53
C LYS A 16 2.62 9.63 1.15
N LEU A 17 3.51 10.17 1.98
CA LEU A 17 4.46 9.39 2.81
C LEU A 17 3.78 8.25 3.60
N SER A 18 2.52 8.42 4.00
CA SER A 18 1.72 7.38 4.65
C SER A 18 1.59 6.11 3.80
N HIS A 19 1.52 6.22 2.47
CA HIS A 19 1.47 5.07 1.56
C HIS A 19 2.81 4.35 1.46
N LEU A 20 3.93 5.10 1.40
CA LEU A 20 5.27 4.52 1.38
C LEU A 20 5.60 3.82 2.70
N ARG A 21 5.21 4.42 3.84
CA ARG A 21 5.31 3.78 5.15
C ARG A 21 4.45 2.53 5.26
N LEU A 22 3.27 2.52 4.62
CA LEU A 22 2.45 1.32 4.53
C LEU A 22 3.13 0.23 3.71
N LEU A 23 3.75 0.58 2.57
CA LEU A 23 4.51 -0.36 1.75
C LEU A 23 5.73 -0.92 2.48
N GLU A 24 6.47 -0.10 3.20
CA GLU A 24 7.60 -0.55 4.02
C GLU A 24 7.13 -1.49 5.14
N ALA A 25 6.08 -1.10 5.87
CA ALA A 25 5.51 -1.96 6.90
C ALA A 25 4.97 -3.29 6.34
N LEU A 26 4.40 -3.30 5.12
CA LEU A 26 3.96 -4.50 4.42
C LEU A 26 5.14 -5.32 3.85
N SER A 27 6.25 -4.69 3.49
CA SER A 27 7.45 -5.40 3.05
C SER A 27 8.07 -6.18 4.21
N GLU A 28 7.95 -5.67 5.43
CA GLU A 28 8.42 -6.35 6.64
C GLU A 28 7.37 -7.28 7.26
N SER A 29 6.08 -7.10 6.94
CA SER A 29 4.97 -7.85 7.53
C SER A 29 4.07 -8.46 6.46
N SER A 30 3.93 -9.80 6.44
CA SER A 30 3.07 -10.50 5.48
C SER A 30 1.57 -10.21 5.61
N GLN A 31 1.13 -9.40 6.58
CA GLN A 31 -0.28 -9.10 6.84
C GLN A 31 -0.56 -7.60 6.97
N ILE A 32 -1.62 -7.13 6.31
CA ILE A 32 -2.14 -5.75 6.42
C ILE A 32 -2.45 -5.36 7.87
N SER A 33 -2.95 -6.29 8.68
CA SER A 33 -3.28 -6.03 10.09
C SER A 33 -2.04 -5.68 10.92
N ASP A 34 -0.91 -6.32 10.66
CA ASP A 34 0.36 -6.05 11.35
C ASP A 34 0.96 -4.72 10.89
N ALA A 35 0.89 -4.43 9.59
CA ALA A 35 1.29 -3.14 9.04
C ALA A 35 0.44 -1.99 9.62
N ALA A 36 -0.88 -2.17 9.73
CA ALA A 36 -1.80 -1.19 10.33
C ALA A 36 -1.44 -0.90 11.79
N ARG A 37 -1.17 -1.96 12.57
CA ARG A 37 -0.75 -1.86 13.98
C ARG A 37 0.58 -1.12 14.12
N ARG A 38 1.56 -1.41 13.26
CA ARG A 38 2.86 -0.71 13.25
C ARG A 38 2.73 0.77 12.90
N LEU A 39 1.80 1.12 12.03
CA LEU A 39 1.52 2.50 11.64
C LEU A 39 0.60 3.24 12.62
N GLY A 40 0.09 2.57 13.65
CA GLY A 40 -0.86 3.14 14.61
C GLY A 40 -2.20 3.52 14.00
N ILE A 41 -2.59 2.87 12.89
CA ILE A 41 -3.86 3.13 12.19
C ILE A 41 -4.80 1.93 12.27
N ALA A 42 -6.09 2.18 12.08
CA ALA A 42 -7.07 1.11 11.96
C ALA A 42 -6.83 0.27 10.69
N GLN A 43 -6.99 -1.05 10.79
CA GLN A 43 -6.92 -1.99 9.65
C GLN A 43 -7.79 -1.59 8.43
N PRO A 44 -9.03 -1.09 8.58
CA PRO A 44 -9.79 -0.58 7.43
C PRO A 44 -9.16 0.66 6.77
N ALA A 45 -8.48 1.52 7.53
CA ALA A 45 -7.73 2.65 6.96
C ALA A 45 -6.50 2.16 6.18
N ALA A 46 -5.77 1.18 6.73
CA ALA A 46 -4.65 0.54 6.03
C ALA A 46 -5.10 -0.16 4.73
N SER A 47 -6.22 -0.88 4.76
CA SER A 47 -6.80 -1.53 3.58
C SER A 47 -7.19 -0.51 2.49
N ARG A 48 -7.76 0.63 2.87
CA ARG A 48 -8.07 1.72 1.94
C ARG A 48 -6.82 2.31 1.31
N LEU A 49 -5.80 2.62 2.12
CA LEU A 49 -4.52 3.13 1.65
C LEU A 49 -3.85 2.14 0.70
N LEU A 50 -3.90 0.84 0.99
CA LEU A 50 -3.38 -0.18 0.09
C LEU A 50 -4.15 -0.20 -1.25
N GLY A 51 -5.47 -0.14 -1.22
CA GLY A 51 -6.27 -0.09 -2.45
C GLY A 51 -5.99 1.15 -3.30
N GLU A 52 -5.72 2.30 -2.67
CA GLU A 52 -5.27 3.51 -3.36
C GLU A 52 -3.89 3.30 -4.01
N ILE A 53 -2.95 2.66 -3.31
CA ILE A 53 -1.62 2.31 -3.84
C ILE A 53 -1.77 1.35 -5.04
N GLU A 54 -2.58 0.30 -4.94
CA GLU A 54 -2.83 -0.65 -6.03
C GLU A 54 -3.45 0.04 -7.24
N ARG A 55 -4.38 0.98 -7.02
CA ARG A 55 -4.97 1.79 -8.10
C ARG A 55 -3.95 2.69 -8.79
N ILE A 56 -3.03 3.25 -8.02
CA ILE A 56 -2.00 4.15 -8.51
C ILE A 56 -0.92 3.36 -9.29
N VAL A 57 -0.50 2.21 -8.76
CA VAL A 57 0.53 1.32 -9.33
C VAL A 57 -0.02 0.45 -10.47
N GLY A 58 -1.34 0.24 -10.52
CA GLY A 58 -2.01 -0.58 -11.54
C GLY A 58 -1.75 -2.08 -11.39
N ARG A 59 -1.18 -2.52 -10.27
CA ARG A 59 -0.90 -3.92 -9.95
C ARG A 59 -1.24 -4.20 -8.48
N PRO A 60 -1.67 -5.41 -8.15
CA PRO A 60 -1.82 -5.82 -6.76
C PRO A 60 -0.43 -5.82 -6.10
N VAL A 61 -0.28 -5.04 -5.04
CA VAL A 61 0.98 -4.91 -4.29
C VAL A 61 0.98 -5.85 -3.07
N HIS A 62 -0.19 -6.34 -2.70
CA HIS A 62 -0.34 -7.37 -1.70
C HIS A 62 -1.12 -8.53 -2.31
N GLU A 63 -0.50 -9.71 -2.35
CA GLU A 63 -1.27 -10.93 -2.50
C GLU A 63 -2.13 -11.04 -1.25
N ARG A 64 -3.41 -10.69 -1.36
CA ARG A 64 -4.40 -11.17 -0.40
C ARG A 64 -4.23 -12.68 -0.41
N THR A 65 -3.62 -13.25 0.63
CA THR A 65 -3.88 -14.63 1.03
C THR A 65 -5.31 -14.68 1.56
N GLY A 66 -6.27 -14.26 0.73
CA GLY A 66 -7.64 -14.64 0.86
C GLY A 66 -7.60 -16.13 0.64
N ARG A 67 -7.72 -16.87 1.74
CA ARG A 67 -8.40 -18.15 1.66
C ARG A 67 -9.72 -17.86 0.95
N ALA A 68 -9.76 -18.12 -0.35
CA ALA A 68 -10.98 -18.43 -1.05
C ALA A 68 -11.46 -19.75 -0.45
N CYS A 69 -12.09 -19.66 0.72
CA CYS A 69 -13.09 -20.60 1.19
C CYS A 69 -14.40 -19.83 1.02
N CYS A 70 -15.34 -20.21 0.17
CA CYS A 70 -15.53 -21.37 -0.68
C CYS A 70 -16.29 -20.92 -1.93
#